data_AF-A0A6N9DJM0-F1
#
_entry.id   AF-A0A6N9DJM0-F1
#
_cell.length_a   1.000
_cell.length_b   1.000
_cell.length_c   1.000
_cell.angle_alpha   90.00
_cell.angle_beta   90.00
_cell.angle_gamma   90.00
#
_symmetry.space_group_name_H-M   'P 1'
#
loop_
_entity.id
_entity.type
_entity.pdbx_description
1 polymer ?
#
loop_
_entity_poly.entity_id
_entity_poly.type
_entity_poly.pdbx_seq_one_letter_code
_entity_poly.pdbx_strand_id
1 'polypeptide(L)' 'MSSFLLMAASALIIAIGGTPLVRYAALHLGILDHPSARKIHRAPVPLMGGAAIYVAFIAALA' A
#
# COMPACT_ATOMS: atom_id res chain seq x y z
N MET A 1 -24.12 -1.10 11.96
CA MET A 1 -22.93 -0.52 12.62
C MET A 1 -21.81 -1.55 12.75
N SER A 2 -22.06 -2.72 13.34
CA SER A 2 -21.09 -3.81 13.49
C SER A 2 -20.45 -4.27 12.16
N SER A 3 -21.24 -4.44 11.09
CA SER A 3 -20.70 -4.87 9.79
C SER A 3 -19.66 -3.91 9.21
N PHE A 4 -19.86 -2.60 9.36
CA PHE A 4 -18.89 -1.59 8.90
C PHE A 4 -17.57 -1.67 9.69
N LEU A 5 -17.65 -1.94 11.00
CA LEU A 5 -16.45 -2.13 11.83
C LEU A 5 -15.68 -3.39 11.41
N LEU A 6 -16.38 -4.47 11.05
CA LEU A 6 -15.76 -5.69 10.55
C LEU A 6 -15.09 -5.47 9.19
N MET A 7 -15.76 -4.77 8.26
CA MET A 7 -15.17 -4.41 6.96
C MET A 7 -13.93 -3.54 7.12
N ALA A 8 -13.97 -2.53 8.00
CA ALA A 8 -12.83 -1.66 8.28
C ALA A 8 -11.66 -2.45 8.91
N ALA A 9 -11.93 -3.34 9.86
CA ALA A 9 -10.92 -4.18 10.49
C ALA A 9 -10.28 -5.14 9.47
N SER A 10 -11.08 -5.80 8.63
CA SER A 10 -10.58 -6.67 7.56
C SER A 10 -9.71 -5.90 6.56
N ALA A 11 -10.16 -4.73 6.09
CA ALA A 11 -9.40 -3.89 5.18
C ALA A 11 -8.05 -3.47 5.81
N LEU A 12 -8.03 -3.13 7.10
CA LEU A 12 -6.80 -2.77 7.81
C LEU A 12 -5.82 -3.95 7.87
N ILE A 13 -6.31 -5.15 8.23
CA ILE A 13 -5.48 -6.36 8.32
C ILE A 13 -4.89 -6.70 6.95
N ILE A 14 -5.72 -6.68 5.90
CA ILE A 14 -5.29 -6.96 4.52
C ILE A 14 -4.29 -5.91 4.05
N ALA A 15 -4.52 -4.62 4.33
CA ALA A 15 -3.60 -3.56 3.93
C ALA A 15 -2.23 -3.69 4.63
N ILE A 16 -2.22 -3.95 5.94
CA ILE A 16 -0.97 -4.14 6.70
C ILE A 16 -0.19 -5.34 6.16
N GLY A 17 -0.87 -6.47 5.91
CA GLY A 17 -0.24 -7.68 5.36
C GLY A 17 0.18 -7.54 3.89
N GLY A 18 -0.59 -6.81 3.09
CA GLY A 18 -0.35 -6.63 1.65
C GLY A 18 0.72 -5.57 1.33
N THR A 19 0.88 -4.55 2.18
CA THR A 19 1.87 -3.48 2.00
C THR A 19 3.32 -3.98 1.82
N PRO A 20 3.85 -4.94 2.63
CA PRO A 20 5.20 -5.47 2.39
C PRO A 20 5.30 -6.24 1.07
N LEU A 21 4.23 -6.91 0.65
CA LEU A 21 4.18 -7.66 -0.62
C LEU A 21 4.24 -6.71 -1.82
N VAL A 22 3.46 -5.64 -1.78
CA VAL A 22 3.45 -4.58 -2.80
C VAL A 22 4.78 -3.82 -2.80
N ARG A 23 5.38 -3.58 -1.64
CA ARG A 23 6.74 -3.02 -1.54
C ARG A 23 7.78 -3.90 -2.23
N TYR A 24 7.73 -5.21 -2.01
CA TYR A 24 8.63 -6.15 -2.67
C TYR A 24 8.43 -6.13 -4.19
N ALA A 25 7.18 -6.14 -4.65
CA ALA A 25 6.85 -6.01 -6.06
C ALA A 25 7.35 -4.68 -6.66
N ALA A 26 7.18 -3.56 -5.97
CA ALA A 26 7.66 -2.25 -6.43
C ALA A 26 9.19 -2.20 -6.57
N LEU A 27 9.92 -2.83 -5.65
CA LEU A 27 11.38 -2.97 -5.75
C LEU A 27 11.78 -3.87 -6.93
N HIS A 28 11.08 -4.98 -7.15
CA HIS A 28 11.38 -5.92 -8.24
C HIS A 28 11.06 -5.35 -9.62
N LEU A 29 9.97 -4.58 -9.72
CA LEU A 29 9.53 -3.93 -10.95
C LEU A 29 10.23 -2.58 -11.19
N GLY A 30 11.06 -2.11 -10.26
CA GLY A 30 11.74 -0.82 -10.37
C GLY A 30 10.80 0.40 -10.30
N ILE A 31 9.59 0.23 -9.76
CA ILE A 31 8.60 1.30 -9.60
C ILE A 31 8.96 2.10 -8.34
N LEU A 32 10.04 2.86 -8.43
CA LEU A 32 10.63 3.62 -7.35
C LEU A 32 10.60 5.11 -7.66
N ASP A 33 10.34 5.92 -6.63
CA ASP A 33 10.45 7.36 -6.71
C ASP A 33 11.88 7.79 -6.41
N HIS A 34 12.58 8.31 -7.42
CA HIS A 34 13.95 8.77 -7.28
C HIS A 34 14.01 10.17 -6.67
N PRO A 35 15.06 10.45 -5.86
CA PRO A 35 15.28 11.77 -5.29
C PRO A 35 15.47 12.82 -6.40
N SER A 36 14.96 14.03 -6.16
CA SER A 36 15.10 15.18 -7.06
C SER A 36 15.37 16.44 -6.25
N ALA A 37 15.81 17.53 -6.89
CA ALA A 37 16.19 18.78 -6.21
C ALA A 37 15.12 19.37 -5.27
N ARG A 38 13.84 18.99 -5.44
CA ARG A 38 12.72 19.42 -4.58
C ARG A 38 12.34 18.43 -3.46
N LYS A 39 12.94 17.24 -3.42
CA LYS A 39 12.54 16.14 -2.53
C LYS A 39 13.52 15.98 -1.38
N ILE A 40 13.01 15.78 -0.17
CA ILE A 40 13.81 15.66 1.06
C ILE A 40 14.47 14.29 1.25
N HIS A 41 13.90 13.24 0.63
CA HIS A 41 14.42 11.89 0.75
C HIS A 41 15.66 11.72 -0.12
N ARG A 42 16.70 11.09 0.45
CA ARG A 42 17.99 10.85 -0.22
C ARG A 42 18.08 9.47 -0.89
N ALA A 43 17.15 8.56 -0.57
CA ALA A 43 17.07 7.23 -1.14
C ALA A 43 15.80 7.07 -2.00
N PRO A 44 15.81 6.17 -2.99
CA PRO A 44 14.60 5.82 -3.75
C PRO A 44 13.52 5.23 -2.84
N VAL A 45 12.29 5.68 -3.01
CA VAL A 45 11.14 5.23 -2.19
C VAL A 45 10.19 4.37 -3.04
N PRO A 46 9.76 3.18 -2.59
CA PRO A 46 8.81 2.36 -3.32
C PRO A 46 7.47 3.08 -3.55
N LEU A 47 7.02 3.12 -4.80
CA LEU A 47 5.68 3.55 -5.16
C LEU A 47 4.72 2.35 -5.06
N MET A 48 3.41 2.58 -5.11
CA MET A 48 2.32 1.56 -5.02
C MET A 48 1.69 1.32 -3.64
N GLY A 49 2.03 2.08 -2.59
CA GLY A 49 1.31 1.98 -1.31
C GLY A 49 -0.21 2.19 -1.42
N GLY A 50 -0.64 3.17 -2.23
CA GLY A 50 -2.07 3.42 -2.47
C GLY A 50 -2.79 2.28 -3.18
N ALA A 51 -2.11 1.55 -4.08
CA ALA A 51 -2.67 0.38 -4.74
C ALA A 51 -2.93 -0.75 -3.73
N ALA A 52 -2.03 -0.95 -2.76
CA ALA A 52 -2.23 -1.92 -1.67
C ALA A 52 -3.50 -1.62 -0.86
N ILE A 53 -3.71 -0.34 -0.51
CA ILE A 53 -4.90 0.10 0.24
C ILE A 53 -6.18 -0.08 -0.60
N TYR A 54 -6.15 0.29 -1.89
CA TYR A 54 -7.31 0.15 -2.77
C TYR A 54 -7.74 -1.31 -2.92
N VAL A 55 -6.78 -2.22 -3.17
CA VAL A 55 -7.06 -3.66 -3.27
C VAL A 55 -7.60 -4.21 -1.95
N ALA A 56 -7.02 -3.80 -0.81
CA ALA A 56 -7.50 -4.23 0.51
C ALA A 56 -8.95 -3.76 0.78
N PHE A 57 -9.29 -2.56 0.36
CA PHE A 57 -10.65 -2.01 0.49
C PHE A 57 -11.66 -2.79 -0.37
N ILE A 58 -11.35 -3.01 -1.65
CA ILE A 58 -12.23 -3.79 -2.54
C ILE A 58 -12.38 -5.22 -2.04
N ALA A 59 -11.30 -5.85 -1.57
CA ALA A 59 -11.34 -7.19 -1.01
C ALA A 59 -12.19 -7.29 0.27
N ALA A 60 -12.25 -6.24 1.09
CA ALA A 60 -13.07 -6.20 2.29
C ALA A 60 -14.56 -5.91 2.02
N LEU A 61 -14.90 -5.41 0.82
CA LEU A 61 -16.28 -5.17 0.38
C LEU A 61 -16.90 -6.39 -0.31
N ALA A 62 -16.08 -7.32 -0.79
CA ALA A 62 -16.50 -8.57 -1.43
C ALA A 62 -17.01 -9.58 -0.40
#